data_AF-A0A1G1Q6K8-F1
#
_entry.id   AF-A0A1G1Q6K8-F1
#
_cell.length_a   1.000
_cell.length_b   1.000
_cell.length_c   1.000
_cell.angle_alpha   90.00
_cell.angle_beta   90.00
_cell.angle_gamma   90.00
#
_symmetry.space_group_name_H-M   'P 1'
#
loop_
_entity.id
_entity.type
_entity.pdbx_description
1 polymer ?
#
loop_
_entity_poly.entity_id
_entity_poly.type
_entity_poly.pdbx_seq_one_letter_code
_entity_poly.pdbx_strand_id
1 'polypeptide(L)'
;MSSFHVTLIFVFVGGILLFFWKFPIKRKTREKYLQEMEKQLEGKSELMQGSGNSFRIPFTYDGHSYVYEDIEEKGLNESFYKAYLKAIKDDGLVLEFIEKQKRRSVKTDIFIASDVLDQDGQVSKDFDLPKEFAPFTVYSNDYLLAGKLLQDSKVVNIFREFINKDPLGYYYVSLKIDKEAVVLEFASTAASTPNIYYLKSDPSSIEQYLDKLAYLVSKAKELQED
;
A
#
# COMPACT_ATOMS: atom_id res chain seq x y z
N MET A 1 -1.40 53.47 5.49
CA MET A 1 -1.40 52.39 6.51
C MET A 1 -0.42 52.80 7.60
N SER A 2 -0.86 52.93 8.85
CA SER A 2 0.02 53.43 9.93
C SER A 2 1.04 52.35 10.33
N SER A 3 2.22 52.77 10.80
CA SER A 3 3.30 51.88 11.28
C SER A 3 2.80 50.80 12.26
N PHE A 4 1.73 51.10 13.01
CA PHE A 4 1.07 50.17 13.94
C PHE A 4 0.51 48.92 13.25
N HIS A 5 -0.03 49.06 12.05
CA HIS A 5 -0.65 47.95 11.31
C HIS A 5 0.42 46.98 10.78
N VAL A 6 1.58 47.53 10.38
CA VAL A 6 2.73 46.74 9.91
C VAL A 6 3.34 45.94 11.07
N THR A 7 3.51 46.56 12.24
CA THR A 7 4.03 45.87 13.43
C THR A 7 3.09 44.75 13.90
N LEU A 8 1.77 44.96 13.87
CA LEU A 8 0.78 43.95 14.26
C LEU A 8 0.84 42.72 13.33
N ILE A 9 1.00 42.93 12.02
CA ILE A 9 1.14 41.84 11.04
C ILE A 9 2.42 41.04 11.31
N PHE A 10 3.56 41.70 11.58
CA PHE A 10 4.81 41.00 11.89
C PHE A 10 4.74 40.18 13.18
N VAL A 11 4.06 40.69 14.21
CA VAL A 11 3.84 39.95 15.47
C VAL A 11 2.92 38.75 15.25
N PHE A 12 1.87 38.88 14.44
CA PHE A 12 0.98 37.77 14.11
C PHE A 12 1.68 36.70 13.25
N VAL A 13 2.39 37.10 12.20
CA VAL A 13 3.12 36.16 11.33
C VAL A 13 4.27 35.47 12.08
N GLY A 14 5.01 36.23 12.90
CA GLY A 14 6.05 35.66 13.77
C GLY A 14 5.49 34.74 14.86
N GLY A 15 4.33 35.09 15.43
CA GLY A 15 3.62 34.28 16.41
C GLY A 15 3.10 32.97 15.82
N ILE A 16 2.53 33.00 14.60
CA ILE A 16 2.06 31.81 13.88
C ILE A 16 3.24 30.89 13.53
N LEU A 17 4.35 31.44 13.00
CA LEU A 17 5.55 30.66 12.69
C LEU A 17 6.17 29.99 13.93
N LEU A 18 6.18 30.70 15.07
CA LEU A 18 6.64 30.13 16.35
C LEU A 18 5.67 29.08 16.93
N PHE A 19 4.36 29.21 16.65
CA PHE A 19 3.37 28.22 17.06
C PHE A 19 3.51 26.92 16.26
N PHE A 20 3.74 27.00 14.95
CA PHE A 20 3.99 25.81 14.11
C PHE A 20 5.28 25.09 14.45
N TRP A 21 6.31 25.78 14.95
CA TRP A 21 7.58 25.14 15.33
C TRP A 21 7.52 24.39 16.67
N LYS A 22 6.51 24.68 17.51
CA LYS A 22 6.34 24.08 18.84
C LYS A 22 5.33 22.92 18.90
N PHE A 23 4.72 22.53 17.80
CA PHE A 23 4.03 21.24 17.72
C PHE A 23 4.96 20.20 17.11
N PRO A 24 5.81 19.52 17.90
CA PRO A 24 6.35 18.25 17.45
C PRO A 24 5.12 17.37 17.20
N ILE A 25 4.83 17.10 15.92
CA ILE A 25 3.96 16.00 15.53
C ILE A 25 4.58 14.78 16.23
N LYS A 26 4.02 14.40 17.39
CA LYS A 26 4.51 13.27 18.17
C LYS A 26 4.31 12.06 17.29
N ARG A 27 5.38 11.58 16.64
CA ARG A 27 5.38 10.30 15.94
C ARG A 27 4.87 9.25 16.94
N LYS A 28 3.72 8.64 16.66
CA LYS A 28 3.17 7.56 17.50
C LYS A 28 4.23 6.47 17.62
N THR A 29 4.39 5.93 18.82
CA THR A 29 5.22 4.73 19.00
C THR A 29 4.57 3.57 18.24
N ARG A 30 5.37 2.64 17.72
CA ARG A 30 4.87 1.50 16.94
C ARG A 30 3.84 0.68 17.73
N GLU A 31 4.10 0.45 19.02
CA GLU A 31 3.16 -0.23 19.91
C GLU A 31 1.80 0.47 19.97
N LYS A 32 1.80 1.80 20.09
CA LYS A 32 0.56 2.58 20.10
C LYS A 32 -0.18 2.49 18.76
N TYR A 33 0.56 2.50 17.64
CA TYR A 33 -0.01 2.29 16.32
C TYR A 33 -0.67 0.91 16.21
N LEU A 34 0.02 -0.16 16.61
CA LEU A 34 -0.51 -1.52 16.56
C LEU A 34 -1.76 -1.67 17.45
N GLN A 35 -1.77 -1.09 18.64
CA GLN A 35 -2.95 -1.08 19.51
C GLN A 35 -4.15 -0.35 18.89
N GLU A 36 -3.92 0.77 18.20
CA GLU A 36 -4.99 1.47 17.49
C GLU A 36 -5.48 0.67 16.28
N MET A 37 -4.60 -0.04 15.56
CA MET A 37 -4.95 -0.94 14.47
C MET A 37 -5.75 -2.16 14.95
N GLU A 38 -5.35 -2.80 16.04
CA GLU A 38 -6.12 -3.88 16.68
C GLU A 38 -7.56 -3.44 16.99
N LYS A 39 -7.70 -2.23 17.56
CA LYS A 39 -9.01 -1.67 17.85
C LYS A 39 -9.81 -1.38 16.59
N GLN A 40 -9.18 -0.80 15.56
CA GLN A 40 -9.85 -0.43 14.31
C GLN A 40 -10.32 -1.66 13.53
N LEU A 41 -9.51 -2.72 13.54
CA LEU A 41 -9.79 -3.96 12.81
C LEU A 41 -10.60 -4.97 13.63
N GLU A 42 -10.86 -4.67 14.91
CA GLU A 42 -11.44 -5.61 15.88
C GLU A 42 -10.67 -6.95 15.94
N GLY A 43 -9.38 -6.92 15.60
CA GLY A 43 -8.48 -8.06 15.53
C GLY A 43 -7.45 -8.04 16.66
N LYS A 44 -6.67 -9.11 16.77
CA LYS A 44 -5.58 -9.21 17.76
C LYS A 44 -4.24 -9.40 17.06
N SER A 45 -3.24 -8.61 17.46
CA SER A 45 -1.90 -8.74 16.94
C SER A 45 -1.22 -10.01 17.47
N GLU A 46 -0.55 -10.69 16.55
CA GLU A 46 0.22 -11.90 16.79
C GLU A 46 1.62 -11.70 16.25
N LEU A 47 2.62 -12.13 17.01
CA LEU A 47 4.00 -12.14 16.54
C LEU A 47 4.17 -13.20 15.46
N MET A 48 4.79 -12.84 14.34
CA MET A 48 5.03 -13.78 13.25
C MET A 48 6.23 -14.69 13.56
N GLN A 49 6.07 -16.01 13.36
CA GLN A 49 7.15 -16.96 13.61
C GLN A 49 8.31 -16.75 12.61
N GLY A 50 9.54 -16.84 13.10
CA GLY A 50 10.76 -16.76 12.28
C GLY A 50 11.09 -15.37 11.72
N SER A 51 10.24 -14.36 11.94
CA SER A 51 10.32 -13.04 11.29
C SER A 51 10.46 -11.91 12.32
N GLY A 52 11.52 -11.94 13.13
CA GLY A 52 11.94 -10.82 13.97
C GLY A 52 10.81 -10.08 14.71
N ASN A 53 10.84 -8.75 14.66
CA ASN A 53 9.83 -7.87 15.26
C ASN A 53 8.74 -7.55 14.22
N SER A 54 7.99 -8.57 13.78
CA SER A 54 6.92 -8.46 12.78
C SER A 54 5.60 -9.00 13.33
N PHE A 55 4.50 -8.34 13.00
CA PHE A 55 3.17 -8.63 13.56
C PHE A 55 2.16 -8.87 12.46
N ARG A 56 1.20 -9.75 12.72
CA ARG A 56 0.01 -9.95 11.90
C ARG A 56 -1.24 -9.69 12.74
N ILE A 57 -2.28 -9.13 12.15
CA ILE A 57 -3.59 -8.88 12.76
C ILE A 57 -4.61 -9.54 11.84
N PRO A 58 -5.12 -10.73 12.17
CA PRO A 58 -6.25 -11.34 11.49
C PRO A 58 -7.54 -10.61 11.87
N PHE A 59 -8.42 -10.39 10.91
CA PHE A 59 -9.73 -9.77 11.14
C PHE A 59 -10.74 -10.16 10.06
N THR A 60 -12.02 -9.81 10.27
CA THR A 60 -13.10 -10.03 9.31
C THR A 60 -13.65 -8.68 8.87
N TYR A 61 -13.88 -8.52 7.57
CA TYR A 61 -14.52 -7.32 7.00
C TYR A 61 -15.46 -7.72 5.86
N ASP A 62 -16.68 -7.20 5.86
CA ASP A 62 -17.72 -7.52 4.86
C ASP A 62 -17.89 -9.03 4.59
N GLY A 63 -17.85 -9.84 5.65
CA GLY A 63 -17.97 -11.31 5.55
C GLY A 63 -16.75 -12.05 5.00
N HIS A 64 -15.64 -11.36 4.73
CA HIS A 64 -14.39 -11.93 4.25
C HIS A 64 -13.28 -11.87 5.30
N SER A 65 -12.38 -12.85 5.27
CA SER A 65 -11.22 -12.91 6.16
C SER A 65 -10.07 -12.10 5.58
N TYR A 66 -9.44 -11.28 6.41
CA TYR A 66 -8.28 -10.48 6.05
C TYR A 66 -7.16 -10.63 7.08
N VAL A 67 -5.94 -10.33 6.63
CA VAL A 67 -4.78 -10.20 7.50
C VAL A 67 -4.05 -8.92 7.15
N TYR A 68 -3.85 -8.08 8.16
CA TYR A 68 -2.91 -6.97 8.09
C TYR A 68 -1.58 -7.41 8.69
N GLU A 69 -0.47 -7.23 7.97
CA GLU A 69 0.88 -7.52 8.46
C GLU A 69 1.71 -6.24 8.53
N ASP A 70 2.45 -6.05 9.62
CA ASP A 70 3.47 -5.00 9.78
C ASP A 70 4.83 -5.68 9.99
N ILE A 71 5.64 -5.68 8.93
CA ILE A 71 6.90 -6.42 8.85
C ILE A 71 8.08 -5.48 9.03
N GLU A 72 8.99 -5.81 9.95
CA GLU A 72 10.27 -5.13 10.10
C GLU A 72 11.35 -5.84 9.26
N GLU A 73 11.94 -5.11 8.32
CA GLU A 73 13.11 -5.56 7.57
C GLU A 73 14.35 -4.83 8.05
N LYS A 74 15.39 -5.60 8.42
CA LYS A 74 16.69 -5.04 8.78
C LYS A 74 17.50 -4.74 7.54
N GLY A 75 17.79 -3.46 7.32
CA GLY A 75 18.78 -3.00 6.35
C GLY A 75 20.20 -3.02 6.94
N LEU A 76 21.16 -2.60 6.13
CA LEU A 76 22.58 -2.54 6.50
C LEU A 76 22.83 -1.62 7.71
N ASN A 77 22.13 -0.48 7.80
CA ASN A 77 22.31 0.54 8.85
C ASN A 77 21.01 1.00 9.52
N GLU A 78 19.84 0.54 9.06
CA GLU A 78 18.54 0.97 9.57
C GLU A 78 17.47 -0.12 9.37
N SER A 79 16.44 -0.13 10.21
CA SER A 79 15.25 -0.97 10.02
C SER A 79 14.21 -0.23 9.19
N PHE A 80 13.58 -0.93 8.25
CA PHE A 80 12.46 -0.44 7.45
C PHE A 80 11.20 -1.24 7.77
N TYR A 81 10.04 -0.63 7.53
CA TYR A 81 8.75 -1.25 7.82
C TYR A 81 7.91 -1.34 6.55
N LYS A 82 7.38 -2.53 6.28
CA LYS A 82 6.42 -2.80 5.21
C LYS A 82 5.07 -3.13 5.83
N ALA A 83 3.99 -2.70 5.19
CA ALA A 83 2.66 -3.20 5.50
C ALA A 83 2.18 -4.07 4.35
N TYR A 84 1.50 -5.15 4.71
CA TYR A 84 0.74 -5.98 3.81
C TYR A 84 -0.71 -5.96 4.26
N LEU A 85 -1.61 -5.80 3.31
CA LEU A 85 -3.02 -6.07 3.53
C LEU A 85 -3.42 -7.20 2.59
N LYS A 86 -3.82 -8.32 3.19
CA LYS A 86 -4.12 -9.57 2.50
C LYS A 86 -5.58 -9.94 2.70
N ALA A 87 -6.29 -10.23 1.62
CA ALA A 87 -7.56 -10.96 1.70
C ALA A 87 -7.26 -12.46 1.66
N ILE A 88 -7.72 -13.22 2.66
CA ILE A 88 -7.55 -14.68 2.72
C ILE A 88 -8.86 -15.33 2.29
N LYS A 89 -8.84 -15.98 1.13
CA LYS A 89 -9.95 -16.78 0.63
C LYS A 89 -9.79 -18.25 1.03
N ASP A 90 -10.90 -18.94 1.27
CA ASP A 90 -10.93 -20.37 1.61
C ASP A 90 -10.49 -21.29 0.44
N ASP A 91 -10.39 -20.77 -0.80
CA ASP A 91 -10.01 -21.50 -2.01
C ASP A 91 -8.72 -20.99 -2.68
N GLY A 92 -7.98 -20.07 -2.04
CA GLY A 92 -6.61 -19.74 -2.42
C GLY A 92 -6.37 -18.41 -3.15
N LEU A 93 -7.39 -17.60 -3.52
CA LEU A 93 -7.13 -16.26 -4.09
C LEU A 93 -6.64 -15.29 -3.00
N VAL A 94 -5.40 -14.79 -3.13
CA VAL A 94 -4.79 -13.81 -2.23
C VAL A 94 -4.67 -12.46 -2.93
N LEU A 95 -5.38 -11.46 -2.42
CA LEU A 95 -5.17 -10.07 -2.84
C LEU A 95 -4.15 -9.43 -1.92
N GLU A 96 -2.97 -9.06 -2.43
CA GLU A 96 -1.88 -8.50 -1.62
C GLU A 96 -1.55 -7.06 -2.05
N PHE A 97 -1.63 -6.13 -1.10
CA PHE A 97 -1.18 -4.76 -1.29
C PHE A 97 0.14 -4.55 -0.57
N ILE A 98 1.20 -4.35 -1.36
CA ILE A 98 2.58 -4.29 -0.87
C ILE A 98 3.11 -2.88 -1.05
N GLU A 99 3.28 -2.17 0.05
CA GLU A 99 3.85 -0.83 0.04
C GLU A 99 5.34 -0.85 0.42
N LYS A 100 6.22 -0.48 -0.52
CA LYS A 100 7.69 -0.52 -0.34
C LYS A 100 8.31 0.89 -0.29
N GLN A 101 9.20 1.13 0.68
CA GLN A 101 10.13 2.28 0.66
C GLN A 101 11.39 1.89 -0.14
N LYS A 102 11.75 2.69 -1.17
CA LYS A 102 12.95 2.43 -1.98
C LYS A 102 14.23 2.76 -1.21
N ARG A 103 15.23 1.87 -1.25
CA ARG A 103 16.56 2.10 -0.68
C ARG A 103 17.26 3.27 -1.39
N ARG A 104 17.93 4.15 -0.64
CA ARG A 104 18.72 5.26 -1.22
C ARG A 104 20.12 4.86 -1.71
N SER A 105 20.55 3.60 -1.59
CA SER A 105 21.93 3.18 -1.93
C SER A 105 22.01 2.38 -3.24
N VAL A 106 22.76 2.92 -4.20
CA VAL A 106 22.98 2.46 -5.59
C VAL A 106 23.82 1.16 -5.71
N LYS A 107 23.97 0.33 -4.66
CA LYS A 107 24.90 -0.82 -4.74
C LYS A 107 24.41 -2.19 -4.30
N THR A 108 23.16 -2.32 -3.86
CA THR A 108 22.52 -3.62 -3.61
C THR A 108 21.02 -3.48 -3.77
N ASP A 109 20.59 -3.17 -4.99
CA ASP A 109 19.29 -3.65 -5.49
C ASP A 109 19.41 -5.17 -5.69
N ILE A 110 19.60 -5.88 -4.58
CA ILE A 110 19.31 -7.29 -4.51
C ILE A 110 17.79 -7.33 -4.53
N PHE A 111 17.28 -7.43 -5.76
CA PHE A 111 16.25 -8.39 -6.14
C PHE A 111 15.46 -8.92 -4.95
N ILE A 112 14.22 -8.43 -4.81
CA ILE A 112 13.14 -9.23 -4.24
C ILE A 112 11.87 -8.88 -5.04
N ALA A 113 11.77 -9.41 -6.26
CA ALA A 113 10.59 -10.23 -6.57
C ALA A 113 10.56 -11.27 -5.46
N SER A 114 9.45 -11.64 -4.81
CA SER A 114 9.52 -12.80 -3.91
C SER A 114 10.19 -13.95 -4.69
N ASP A 115 11.43 -14.28 -4.34
CA ASP A 115 12.45 -14.71 -5.29
C ASP A 115 12.07 -16.04 -5.96
N VAL A 116 12.12 -16.05 -7.30
CA VAL A 116 11.94 -17.21 -8.20
C VAL A 116 10.52 -17.79 -8.25
N LEU A 117 9.67 -17.19 -9.07
CA LEU A 117 8.79 -17.95 -9.97
C LEU A 117 8.98 -17.38 -11.37
N ASP A 118 9.71 -18.14 -12.18
CA ASP A 118 9.96 -18.07 -13.62
C ASP A 118 9.78 -16.72 -14.33
N GLN A 119 10.86 -16.27 -14.96
CA GLN A 119 10.88 -15.18 -15.95
C GLN A 119 10.12 -15.52 -17.25
N ASP A 120 8.98 -16.20 -17.16
CA ASP A 120 8.08 -16.53 -18.26
C ASP A 120 6.69 -15.92 -17.99
N GLY A 121 6.58 -14.59 -18.08
CA GLY A 121 5.28 -13.95 -17.80
C GLY A 121 5.22 -12.42 -17.83
N GLN A 122 6.12 -11.73 -18.53
CA GLN A 122 5.72 -10.40 -19.04
C GLN A 122 4.49 -10.64 -19.90
N VAL A 123 3.44 -9.82 -19.74
CA VAL A 123 2.23 -9.92 -20.56
C VAL A 123 2.63 -9.86 -22.03
N SER A 124 2.71 -11.04 -22.64
CA SER A 124 3.21 -11.25 -23.99
C SER A 124 2.03 -11.11 -24.94
N LYS A 125 2.01 -10.01 -25.70
CA LYS A 125 1.35 -9.77 -27.00
C LYS A 125 -0.16 -10.01 -27.20
N ASP A 126 -0.85 -10.76 -26.35
CA ASP A 126 -2.20 -11.24 -26.66
C ASP A 126 -3.34 -10.47 -25.95
N PHE A 127 -3.03 -9.48 -25.12
CA PHE A 127 -4.03 -8.64 -24.46
C PHE A 127 -3.65 -7.15 -24.53
N ASP A 128 -4.55 -6.34 -25.09
CA ASP A 128 -4.41 -4.88 -25.13
C ASP A 128 -4.66 -4.31 -23.73
N LEU A 129 -3.58 -3.95 -23.04
CA LEU A 129 -3.65 -3.23 -21.77
C LEU A 129 -4.27 -1.84 -21.99
N PRO A 130 -5.23 -1.41 -21.14
CA PRO A 130 -5.71 -0.04 -21.16
C PRO A 130 -4.55 0.95 -21.00
N LYS A 131 -4.65 2.12 -21.64
CA LYS A 131 -3.59 3.14 -21.63
C LYS A 131 -3.25 3.62 -20.21
N GLU A 132 -4.21 3.50 -19.31
CA GLU A 132 -4.12 3.78 -17.88
C GLU A 132 -3.06 2.93 -17.18
N PHE A 133 -2.70 1.76 -17.74
CA PHE A 133 -1.67 0.87 -17.22
C PHE A 133 -0.26 1.14 -17.77
N ALA A 134 -0.06 2.18 -18.60
CA ALA A 134 1.27 2.58 -19.04
C ALA A 134 2.33 2.77 -17.92
N PRO A 135 1.99 3.23 -16.70
CA PRO A 135 2.96 3.32 -15.60
C PRO A 135 3.16 2.01 -14.81
N PHE A 136 2.45 0.94 -15.15
CA PHE A 136 2.53 -0.34 -14.43
C PHE A 136 3.47 -1.32 -15.13
N THR A 137 4.16 -2.10 -14.33
CA THR A 137 4.71 -3.39 -14.78
C THR A 137 3.68 -4.47 -14.49
N VAL A 138 3.03 -5.00 -15.53
CA VAL A 138 1.98 -6.02 -15.38
C VAL A 138 2.53 -7.42 -15.69
N TYR A 139 2.28 -8.37 -14.80
CA TYR A 139 2.63 -9.78 -14.92
C TYR A 139 1.38 -10.63 -14.83
N SER A 140 1.25 -11.63 -15.69
CA SER A 140 0.16 -12.59 -15.57
C SER A 140 0.50 -13.93 -16.22
N ASN A 141 0.09 -15.01 -15.57
CA ASN A 141 0.04 -16.35 -16.15
C ASN A 141 -1.40 -16.79 -16.50
N ASP A 142 -2.41 -15.95 -16.21
CA ASP A 142 -3.81 -16.13 -16.57
C ASP A 142 -4.30 -14.89 -17.33
N TYR A 143 -3.97 -14.86 -18.62
CA TYR A 143 -4.28 -13.73 -19.50
C TYR A 143 -5.78 -13.48 -19.69
N LEU A 144 -6.63 -14.51 -19.53
CA LEU A 144 -8.07 -14.37 -19.65
C LEU A 144 -8.64 -13.65 -18.42
N LEU A 145 -8.25 -14.07 -17.22
CA LEU A 145 -8.64 -13.41 -15.98
C LEU A 145 -8.10 -11.97 -15.96
N ALA A 146 -6.81 -11.78 -16.22
CA ALA A 146 -6.20 -10.46 -16.30
C ALA A 146 -6.91 -9.60 -17.35
N GLY A 147 -7.25 -10.18 -18.49
CA GLY A 147 -7.94 -9.48 -19.56
C GLY A 147 -9.32 -8.99 -19.17
N LYS A 148 -10.16 -9.88 -18.61
CA LYS A 148 -11.50 -9.52 -18.14
C LYS A 148 -11.44 -8.51 -16.98
N LEU A 149 -10.54 -8.72 -16.02
CA LEU A 149 -10.41 -7.89 -14.82
C LEU A 149 -9.95 -6.45 -15.16
N LEU A 150 -8.99 -6.31 -16.08
CA LEU A 150 -8.43 -5.02 -16.46
C LEU A 150 -9.30 -4.24 -17.46
N GLN A 151 -10.37 -4.84 -18.01
CA GLN A 151 -11.38 -4.13 -18.80
C GLN A 151 -12.52 -3.55 -17.93
N ASP A 152 -12.63 -3.95 -16.66
CA ASP A 152 -13.63 -3.39 -15.75
C ASP A 152 -13.24 -1.97 -15.31
N SER A 153 -14.04 -0.99 -15.72
CA SER A 153 -13.76 0.44 -15.45
C SER A 153 -13.57 0.78 -13.98
N LYS A 154 -14.27 0.09 -13.05
CA LYS A 154 -14.14 0.34 -11.62
C LYS A 154 -12.85 -0.27 -11.09
N VAL A 155 -12.45 -1.45 -11.56
CA VAL A 155 -11.14 -2.04 -11.27
C VAL A 155 -10.00 -1.13 -11.74
N VAL A 156 -10.07 -0.63 -12.98
CA VAL A 156 -9.09 0.31 -13.53
C VAL A 156 -8.98 1.55 -12.64
N ASN A 157 -10.12 2.15 -12.26
CA ASN A 157 -10.13 3.33 -11.40
C ASN A 157 -9.51 3.06 -10.02
N ILE A 158 -9.78 1.90 -9.41
CA ILE A 158 -9.15 1.50 -8.14
C ILE A 158 -7.64 1.46 -8.29
N PHE A 159 -7.10 0.73 -9.28
CA PHE A 159 -5.65 0.61 -9.45
C PHE A 159 -4.97 1.95 -9.72
N ARG A 160 -5.63 2.86 -10.42
CA ARG A 160 -5.09 4.20 -10.71
C ARG A 160 -4.81 5.03 -9.47
N GLU A 161 -5.57 4.82 -8.39
CA GLU A 161 -5.35 5.54 -7.12
C GLU A 161 -4.02 5.17 -6.45
N PHE A 162 -3.42 4.04 -6.82
CA PHE A 162 -2.14 3.58 -6.28
C PHE A 162 -0.93 3.98 -7.15
N ILE A 163 -1.16 4.73 -8.24
CA ILE A 163 -0.07 5.19 -9.12
C ILE A 163 0.73 6.28 -8.44
N ASN A 164 1.88 5.88 -7.90
CA ASN A 164 2.76 6.77 -7.16
C ASN A 164 4.15 6.83 -7.78
N LYS A 165 4.77 8.01 -7.67
CA LYS A 165 6.17 8.23 -8.05
C LYS A 165 7.05 8.06 -6.83
N ASP A 166 8.18 7.39 -6.98
CA ASP A 166 9.22 7.35 -5.96
C ASP A 166 9.84 8.75 -5.74
N PRO A 167 10.67 8.94 -4.70
CA PRO A 167 11.34 10.22 -4.44
C PRO A 167 12.23 10.74 -5.58
N LEU A 168 12.56 9.89 -6.57
CA LEU A 168 13.35 10.23 -7.75
C LEU A 168 12.46 10.54 -8.97
N GLY A 169 11.13 10.45 -8.84
CA GLY A 169 10.16 10.78 -9.87
C GLY A 169 9.76 9.61 -10.79
N TYR A 170 10.23 8.39 -10.52
CA TYR A 170 9.89 7.20 -11.31
C TYR A 170 8.63 6.52 -10.79
N TYR A 171 7.77 6.06 -11.69
CA TYR A 171 6.66 5.19 -11.31
C TYR A 171 7.22 3.86 -10.79
N TYR A 172 6.71 3.42 -9.65
CA TYR A 172 6.96 2.07 -9.14
C TYR A 172 5.60 1.49 -8.76
N VAL A 173 5.00 0.80 -9.73
CA VAL A 173 3.74 0.08 -9.56
C VAL A 173 3.84 -1.22 -10.35
N SER A 174 3.70 -2.35 -9.66
CA SER A 174 3.71 -3.68 -10.26
C SER A 174 2.40 -4.37 -9.94
N LEU A 175 1.77 -4.97 -10.95
CA LEU A 175 0.53 -5.72 -10.79
C LEU A 175 0.75 -7.14 -11.31
N LYS A 176 0.64 -8.12 -10.43
CA LYS A 176 0.63 -9.54 -10.79
C LYS A 176 -0.80 -10.06 -10.69
N ILE A 177 -1.26 -10.74 -11.73
CA ILE A 177 -2.57 -11.40 -11.75
C ILE A 177 -2.36 -12.85 -12.16
N ASP A 178 -2.66 -13.78 -11.27
CA ASP A 178 -2.70 -15.20 -11.55
C ASP A 178 -3.97 -15.82 -10.95
N LYS A 179 -4.12 -17.14 -11.07
CA LYS A 179 -5.29 -17.88 -10.56
C LYS A 179 -5.42 -17.83 -9.05
N GLU A 180 -4.29 -17.71 -8.35
CA GLU A 180 -4.16 -17.80 -6.90
C GLU A 180 -3.94 -16.43 -6.26
N ALA A 181 -3.60 -15.40 -7.02
CA ALA A 181 -3.30 -14.10 -6.43
C ALA A 181 -3.49 -12.92 -7.39
N VAL A 182 -3.90 -11.81 -6.80
CA VAL A 182 -3.80 -10.48 -7.40
C VAL A 182 -2.89 -9.65 -6.48
N VAL A 183 -1.67 -9.39 -6.90
CA VAL A 183 -0.65 -8.70 -6.08
C VAL A 183 -0.37 -7.34 -6.68
N LEU A 184 -0.71 -6.29 -5.93
CA LEU A 184 -0.36 -4.91 -6.27
C LEU A 184 0.79 -4.43 -5.38
N GLU A 185 1.95 -4.21 -5.99
CA GLU A 185 3.07 -3.55 -5.32
C GLU A 185 3.16 -2.08 -5.76
N PHE A 186 3.35 -1.16 -4.82
CA PHE A 186 3.49 0.26 -5.13
C PHE A 186 4.45 0.98 -4.17
N ALA A 187 4.94 2.15 -4.60
CA ALA A 187 5.84 2.96 -3.80
C ALA A 187 5.14 3.59 -2.60
N SER A 188 5.81 3.51 -1.45
CA SER A 188 5.45 4.23 -0.24
C SER A 188 5.89 5.68 -0.36
N THR A 189 4.97 6.58 -0.70
CA THR A 189 5.22 8.03 -0.61
C THR A 189 4.10 8.73 0.13
N ALA A 190 4.45 9.71 0.96
CA ALA A 190 3.48 10.52 1.71
C ALA A 190 2.59 11.42 0.82
N ALA A 191 2.87 11.48 -0.49
CA ALA A 191 2.22 12.40 -1.42
C ALA A 191 0.89 11.88 -2.00
N SER A 192 0.54 10.62 -1.72
CA SER A 192 -0.54 9.92 -2.41
C SER A 192 -1.32 9.04 -1.46
N THR A 193 -2.61 9.27 -1.32
CA THR A 193 -3.51 8.38 -0.58
C THR A 193 -4.12 7.36 -1.53
N PRO A 194 -4.15 6.07 -1.17
CA PRO A 194 -3.89 5.57 0.17
C PRO A 194 -2.40 5.13 0.36
N ASN A 195 -1.77 5.44 1.52
CA ASN A 195 -0.40 5.03 1.85
C ASN A 195 -0.20 4.68 3.36
N ILE A 196 0.82 3.89 3.68
CA ILE A 196 1.15 3.37 5.02
C ILE A 196 1.53 4.48 5.99
N TYR A 197 2.13 5.58 5.51
CA TYR A 197 2.43 6.72 6.37
C TYR A 197 1.15 7.36 6.87
N TYR A 198 0.15 7.47 5.99
CA TYR A 198 -1.18 7.97 6.31
C TYR A 198 -1.88 7.00 7.27
N LEU A 199 -1.85 5.69 6.99
CA LEU A 199 -2.41 4.67 7.88
C LEU A 199 -1.78 4.69 9.28
N LYS A 200 -0.46 4.94 9.38
CA LYS A 200 0.26 5.09 10.65
C LYS A 200 -0.14 6.35 11.42
N SER A 201 -0.53 7.42 10.72
CA SER A 201 -1.06 8.62 11.36
C SER A 201 -2.53 8.47 11.75
N ASP A 202 -3.31 7.81 10.90
CA ASP A 202 -4.76 7.66 10.98
C ASP A 202 -5.19 6.22 10.60
N PRO A 203 -5.21 5.30 11.58
CA PRO A 203 -5.64 3.91 11.36
C PRO A 203 -7.02 3.75 10.73
N SER A 204 -7.94 4.71 10.94
CA SER A 204 -9.30 4.66 10.38
C SER A 204 -9.30 4.69 8.84
N SER A 205 -8.24 5.21 8.22
CA SER A 205 -8.11 5.23 6.77
C SER A 205 -8.01 3.83 6.14
N ILE A 206 -7.82 2.76 6.93
CA ILE A 206 -7.80 1.39 6.42
C ILE A 206 -9.10 1.01 5.71
N GLU A 207 -10.24 1.54 6.14
CA GLU A 207 -11.55 1.26 5.52
C GLU A 207 -11.55 1.59 4.02
N GLN A 208 -10.85 2.66 3.62
CA GLN A 208 -10.72 3.05 2.21
C GLN A 208 -9.92 2.04 1.37
N TYR A 209 -9.05 1.24 2.01
CA TYR A 209 -8.43 0.09 1.35
C TYR A 209 -9.42 -1.06 1.29
N LEU A 210 -10.06 -1.39 2.41
CA LEU A 210 -10.93 -2.55 2.53
C LEU A 210 -12.09 -2.52 1.53
N ASP A 211 -12.74 -1.38 1.32
CA ASP A 211 -13.79 -1.22 0.29
C ASP A 211 -13.29 -1.58 -1.12
N LYS A 212 -12.08 -1.14 -1.46
CA LYS A 212 -11.46 -1.39 -2.76
C LYS A 212 -11.04 -2.84 -2.90
N LEU A 213 -10.46 -3.41 -1.85
CA LEU A 213 -10.05 -4.81 -1.81
C LEU A 213 -11.25 -5.73 -1.93
N ALA A 214 -12.32 -5.47 -1.17
CA ALA A 214 -13.56 -6.22 -1.22
C ALA A 214 -14.11 -6.25 -2.65
N TYR A 215 -14.18 -5.10 -3.32
CA TYR A 215 -14.62 -5.04 -4.72
C TYR A 215 -13.72 -5.86 -5.66
N LEU A 216 -12.39 -5.73 -5.55
CA LEU A 216 -11.44 -6.49 -6.39
C LEU A 216 -11.59 -8.00 -6.17
N VAL A 217 -11.74 -8.44 -4.93
CA VAL A 217 -11.95 -9.86 -4.57
C VAL A 217 -13.26 -10.36 -5.14
N SER A 218 -14.37 -9.65 -4.92
CA SER A 218 -15.68 -10.04 -5.47
C SER A 218 -15.64 -10.13 -6.99
N LYS A 219 -15.00 -9.16 -7.66
CA LYS A 219 -14.94 -9.14 -9.12
C LYS A 219 -14.06 -10.25 -9.68
N ALA A 220 -12.90 -10.49 -9.09
CA ALA A 220 -12.03 -11.58 -9.50
C ALA A 220 -12.73 -12.94 -9.34
N LYS A 221 -13.52 -13.12 -8.26
CA LYS A 221 -14.32 -14.33 -8.04
C LYS A 221 -15.39 -14.53 -9.12
N GLU A 222 -16.19 -13.49 -9.39
CA GLU A 222 -17.22 -13.53 -10.45
C GLU A 222 -16.62 -14.01 -11.78
N LEU A 223 -15.46 -13.46 -12.17
CA LEU A 223 -14.80 -13.76 -13.43
C LEU A 223 -14.14 -15.15 -13.51
N GLN A 224 -13.88 -15.78 -12.36
CA GLN A 224 -13.35 -17.15 -12.26
C GLN A 224 -14.47 -18.20 -12.35
N GLU A 225 -15.70 -17.84 -11.98
CA GLU A 225 -16.87 -18.70 -12.04
C GLU A 225 -17.56 -18.68 -13.43
N ASP A 226 -17.25 -17.66 -14.26
CA ASP A 226 -17.72 -17.43 -15.64
C ASP A 226 -16.82 -18.02 -16.76
#